data_AF-A0A2A2UVF8-F1
#
_entry.id   AF-A0A2A2UVF8-F1
#
_cell.length_a   1.000
_cell.length_b   1.000
_cell.length_c   1.000
_cell.angle_alpha   90.00
_cell.angle_beta   90.00
_cell.angle_gamma   90.00
#
_symmetry.space_group_name_H-M   'P 1'
#
loop_
_entity.id
_entity.type
_entity.pdbx_description
1 polymer ?
#
loop_
_entity_poly.entity_id
_entity_poly.type
_entity_poly.pdbx_seq_one_letter_code
_entity_poly.pdbx_strand_id
1 'polypeptide(L)'
;MKWKVLFYFLLLTFIASIYDAFTLPDHLAIESSMFTGIVLLVADLLNVFGAFCVAYGKRPITDVWFWGASLALFVVANVYIQIQAFIQFRIGYTVDEMIVHSIIFLVVLTISSLPMVKLIDEAYKRGNKQAA
;
A
#
# COMPACT_ATOMS: atom_id res chain seq x y z
N MET A 1 5.46 -3.68 20.36
CA MET A 1 6.10 -4.77 19.58
C MET A 1 5.37 -5.07 18.28
N LYS A 2 4.06 -5.41 18.30
CA LYS A 2 3.25 -5.75 17.11
C LYS A 2 3.40 -4.78 15.91
N TRP A 3 3.33 -3.47 16.15
CA TRP A 3 3.48 -2.45 15.09
C TRP A 3 4.89 -2.37 14.48
N LYS A 4 5.94 -2.67 15.26
CA LYS A 4 7.31 -2.73 14.75
C LYS A 4 7.51 -3.93 13.83
N VAL A 5 6.94 -5.09 14.19
CA VAL A 5 6.95 -6.29 13.36
C VAL A 5 6.24 -6.02 12.03
N LEU A 6 5.04 -5.42 12.07
CA LEU A 6 4.32 -5.04 10.86
C LEU A 6 5.12 -4.04 10.00
N PHE A 7 5.76 -3.04 10.61
CA PHE A 7 6.62 -2.11 9.87
C PHE A 7 7.76 -2.82 9.14
N TYR A 8 8.50 -3.70 9.80
CA TYR A 8 9.58 -4.44 9.14
C TYR A 8 9.07 -5.37 8.05
N PHE A 9 7.92 -6.01 8.25
CA PHE A 9 7.26 -6.80 7.21
C PHE A 9 6.94 -5.95 5.98
N LEU A 10 6.29 -4.79 6.16
CA LEU A 10 5.95 -3.87 5.07
C LEU A 10 7.18 -3.27 4.38
N LEU A 11 8.23 -2.97 5.13
CA LEU A 11 9.49 -2.48 4.59
C LEU A 11 10.17 -3.54 3.72
N LEU A 12 10.20 -4.80 4.17
CA LEU A 12 10.77 -5.89 3.39
C LEU A 12 9.98 -6.16 2.12
N THR A 13 8.65 -6.15 2.19
CA THR A 13 7.81 -6.31 0.99
C THR A 13 7.99 -5.17 0.00
N PHE A 14 8.17 -3.94 0.49
CA PHE A 14 8.45 -2.77 -0.34
C PHE A 14 9.83 -2.85 -1.00
N ILE A 15 10.86 -3.27 -0.27
CA ILE A 15 12.20 -3.47 -0.85
C ILE A 15 12.17 -4.59 -1.89
N ALA A 16 11.46 -5.69 -1.61
CA ALA A 16 11.27 -6.79 -2.54
C ALA A 16 10.54 -6.34 -3.82
N SER A 17 9.48 -5.55 -3.70
CA SER A 17 8.75 -5.05 -4.88
C SER A 17 9.59 -4.12 -5.74
N ILE A 18 10.43 -3.27 -5.13
CA ILE A 18 11.40 -2.46 -5.86
C ILE A 18 12.41 -3.35 -6.58
N TYR A 19 12.97 -4.34 -5.90
CA TYR A 19 13.92 -5.28 -6.51
C TYR A 19 13.30 -5.97 -7.72
N ASP A 20 12.10 -6.53 -7.55
CA ASP A 20 11.33 -7.17 -8.62
C ASP A 20 11.10 -6.22 -9.79
N ALA A 21 10.72 -4.96 -9.55
CA ALA A 21 10.53 -3.97 -10.61
C ALA A 21 11.79 -3.70 -11.45
N PHE A 22 13.00 -3.90 -10.90
CA PHE A 22 14.26 -3.72 -11.63
C PHE A 22 14.83 -5.02 -12.22
N THR A 23 14.40 -6.18 -11.73
CA THR A 23 14.96 -7.48 -12.15
C THR A 23 13.99 -8.38 -12.89
N LEU A 24 12.69 -8.04 -12.93
CA LEU A 24 11.71 -8.84 -13.64
C LEU A 24 12.00 -8.83 -15.15
N PRO A 25 11.99 -9.99 -15.81
CA PRO A 25 12.00 -10.05 -17.26
C PRO A 25 10.82 -9.27 -17.87
N ASP A 26 11.06 -8.56 -18.97
CA ASP A 26 10.06 -7.67 -19.62
C ASP A 26 8.72 -8.38 -19.94
N HIS A 27 8.75 -9.67 -20.24
CA HIS A 27 7.55 -10.46 -20.55
C HIS A 27 6.66 -10.76 -19.33
N LEU A 28 7.17 -10.57 -18.11
CA LEU A 28 6.42 -10.70 -16.85
C LEU A 28 6.11 -9.32 -16.25
N ALA A 29 6.69 -8.25 -16.77
CA ALA A 29 6.47 -6.90 -16.27
C ALA A 29 5.08 -6.39 -16.68
N ILE A 30 4.38 -5.75 -15.75
CA ILE A 30 3.11 -5.10 -16.07
C ILE A 30 3.41 -3.89 -16.95
N GLU A 31 2.89 -3.89 -18.18
CA GLU A 31 3.03 -2.75 -19.08
C GLU A 31 2.23 -1.57 -18.52
N SER A 32 2.94 -0.60 -17.97
CA SER A 32 2.34 0.61 -17.43
C SER A 32 3.18 1.83 -17.80
N SER A 33 2.53 2.99 -17.84
CA SER A 33 3.25 4.24 -18.07
C SER A 33 4.23 4.52 -16.92
N MET A 34 5.36 5.16 -17.22
CA MET A 34 6.30 5.62 -16.20
C MET A 34 5.61 6.46 -15.11
N PHE A 35 4.62 7.26 -15.51
CA PHE A 35 3.81 8.05 -14.58
C PHE A 35 3.07 7.18 -13.56
N THR A 36 2.44 6.08 -14.01
CA THR A 36 1.78 5.10 -13.13
C THR A 36 2.77 4.50 -12.13
N GLY A 37 3.98 4.12 -12.58
CA GLY A 37 5.03 3.58 -11.71
C GLY A 37 5.46 4.57 -10.61
N ILE A 38 5.61 5.85 -10.96
CA ILE A 38 5.93 6.91 -9.98
C ILE A 38 4.80 7.06 -8.96
N VAL A 39 3.55 7.05 -9.39
CA VAL A 39 2.39 7.18 -8.50
C VAL A 39 2.33 6.02 -7.49
N LEU A 40 2.58 4.79 -7.93
CA LEU A 40 2.65 3.61 -7.07
C LEU A 40 3.77 3.72 -6.04
N LEU A 41 4.98 4.09 -6.49
CA LEU A 41 6.12 4.27 -5.62
C LEU A 41 5.84 5.31 -4.53
N VAL A 42 5.24 6.43 -4.88
CA VAL A 42 4.85 7.48 -3.93
C VAL A 42 3.83 6.94 -2.94
N ALA A 43 2.82 6.22 -3.41
CA ALA A 43 1.78 5.65 -2.56
C ALA A 43 2.35 4.64 -1.55
N ASP A 44 3.25 3.76 -2.00
CA ASP A 44 3.90 2.77 -1.15
C ASP A 44 4.86 3.42 -0.14
N LEU A 45 5.63 4.44 -0.54
CA LEU A 45 6.48 5.21 0.36
C LEU A 45 5.68 5.89 1.46
N LEU A 46 4.53 6.49 1.13
CA LEU A 46 3.62 7.07 2.11
C LEU A 46 3.08 6.01 3.08
N ASN A 47 2.80 4.80 2.59
CA ASN A 47 2.35 3.70 3.43
C ASN A 47 3.43 3.20 4.39
N VAL A 48 4.66 2.98 3.90
CA VAL A 48 5.82 2.61 4.72
C VAL A 48 6.13 3.72 5.73
N PHE A 49 6.03 4.98 5.34
CA PHE A 49 6.20 6.12 6.24
C PHE A 49 5.13 6.17 7.33
N GLY A 50 3.86 5.92 6.98
CA GLY A 50 2.78 5.78 7.95
C GLY A 50 3.03 4.62 8.93
N ALA A 51 3.47 3.47 8.42
CA ALA A 51 3.86 2.31 9.24
C ALA A 51 5.01 2.64 10.21
N PHE A 52 6.04 3.36 9.75
CA PHE A 52 7.12 3.86 10.59
C PHE A 52 6.59 4.77 11.71
N CYS A 53 5.75 5.74 11.35
CA CYS A 53 5.14 6.67 12.30
C CYS A 53 4.40 5.92 13.43
N VAL A 54 3.58 4.92 13.08
CA VAL A 54 2.89 4.07 14.05
C VAL A 54 3.83 3.20 14.88
N ALA A 55 4.86 2.62 14.26
CA ALA A 55 5.79 1.69 14.90
C ALA A 55 6.67 2.35 15.97
N TYR A 56 7.08 3.60 15.73
CA TYR A 56 7.96 4.37 16.63
C TYR A 56 7.25 5.49 17.38
N GLY A 57 5.93 5.61 17.24
CA GLY A 57 5.13 6.67 17.88
C GLY A 57 5.51 8.07 17.42
N LYS A 58 6.08 8.20 16.22
CA LYS A 58 6.41 9.49 15.61
C LYS A 58 5.21 9.97 14.81
N ARG A 59 4.89 11.26 14.87
CA ARG A 59 3.81 11.87 14.08
C ARG A 59 4.21 13.25 13.59
N PRO A 60 4.94 13.32 12.47
CA PRO A 60 5.32 14.60 11.88
C PRO A 60 4.12 15.34 11.27
N ILE A 61 3.07 14.61 10.86
CA ILE A 61 1.86 15.18 10.25
C ILE A 61 0.64 14.79 11.10
N THR A 62 -0.12 15.79 11.54
CA THR A 62 -1.31 15.63 12.39
C THR A 62 -2.62 15.73 11.63
N ASP A 63 -2.58 16.03 10.34
CA ASP A 63 -3.76 16.24 9.50
C ASP A 63 -4.45 14.92 9.13
N VAL A 64 -5.75 14.82 9.42
CA VAL A 64 -6.61 13.66 9.07
C VAL A 64 -6.72 13.49 7.55
N TRP A 65 -6.86 14.60 6.82
CA TRP A 65 -7.05 14.60 5.37
C TRP A 65 -5.80 14.11 4.65
N PHE A 66 -4.62 14.47 5.15
CA PHE A 66 -3.36 13.97 4.60
C PHE A 66 -3.28 12.44 4.68
N TRP A 67 -3.56 11.87 5.84
CA TRP A 67 -3.53 10.41 6.02
C TRP A 67 -4.67 9.71 5.27
N GLY A 68 -5.85 10.33 5.21
CA GLY A 68 -6.99 9.83 4.43
C GLY A 68 -6.71 9.80 2.93
N ALA A 69 -6.15 10.87 2.37
CA ALA A 69 -5.76 10.95 0.96
C ALA A 69 -4.63 9.97 0.64
N SER A 70 -3.64 9.83 1.53
CA SER A 70 -2.54 8.86 1.38
C SER A 70 -3.07 7.42 1.35
N LEU A 71 -4.05 7.09 2.21
CA LEU A 71 -4.67 5.76 2.23
C LEU A 71 -5.48 5.51 0.95
N ALA A 72 -6.28 6.48 0.52
CA ALA A 72 -7.04 6.39 -0.71
C ALA A 72 -6.13 6.18 -1.93
N LEU A 73 -5.03 6.95 -2.01
CA LEU A 73 -4.04 6.80 -3.06
C LEU A 73 -3.42 5.39 -3.06
N PHE A 74 -2.98 4.90 -1.90
CA PHE A 74 -2.41 3.56 -1.74
C PHE A 74 -3.37 2.46 -2.19
N VAL A 75 -4.63 2.51 -1.75
CA VAL A 75 -5.65 1.51 -2.12
C VAL A 75 -5.96 1.57 -3.61
N VAL A 76 -6.22 2.76 -4.16
CA VAL A 76 -6.58 2.92 -5.57
C VAL A 76 -5.43 2.50 -6.48
N ALA A 77 -4.19 2.89 -6.17
CA ALA A 77 -3.03 2.54 -6.97
C ALA A 77 -2.80 1.01 -6.99
N ASN A 78 -2.86 0.35 -5.83
CA ASN A 78 -2.68 -1.09 -5.75
C ASN A 78 -3.83 -1.87 -6.45
N VAL A 79 -5.09 -1.44 -6.27
CA VAL A 79 -6.22 -2.05 -6.98
C VAL A 79 -6.11 -1.87 -8.49
N TYR A 80 -5.65 -0.69 -8.95
CA TYR A 80 -5.43 -0.44 -10.36
C TYR A 80 -4.39 -1.40 -10.96
N ILE A 81 -3.23 -1.58 -10.30
CA ILE A 81 -2.21 -2.55 -10.74
C ILE A 81 -2.76 -3.97 -10.78
N GLN A 82 -3.55 -4.37 -9.77
CA GLN A 82 -4.16 -5.69 -9.75
C GLN A 82 -5.09 -5.93 -10.96
N ILE A 83 -5.86 -4.91 -11.34
CA ILE A 83 -6.71 -4.98 -12.54
C ILE A 83 -5.87 -5.07 -13.80
N GLN A 84 -4.79 -4.29 -13.93
CA GLN A 84 -3.90 -4.36 -15.09
C GLN A 84 -3.23 -5.72 -15.22
N ALA A 85 -2.75 -6.29 -14.11
CA ALA A 85 -2.21 -7.65 -14.07
C ALA A 85 -3.23 -8.67 -14.61
N PHE A 86 -4.51 -8.53 -14.25
CA PHE A 86 -5.55 -9.44 -14.75
C PHE A 86 -5.88 -9.27 -16.22
N ILE A 87 -5.82 -8.04 -16.74
CA ILE A 87 -6.03 -7.79 -18.17
C ILE A 87 -4.87 -8.41 -18.97
N GLN A 88 -3.63 -8.18 -18.55
CA GLN A 88 -2.43 -8.58 -19.27
C GLN A 88 -2.20 -10.10 -19.21
N PHE A 89 -2.40 -10.73 -18.05
CA PHE A 89 -2.17 -12.16 -17.87
C PHE A 89 -3.41 -13.03 -18.05
N ARG A 90 -4.49 -12.50 -18.63
CA ARG A 90 -5.75 -13.23 -18.89
C ARG A 90 -5.56 -14.52 -19.71
N ILE A 91 -4.50 -14.58 -20.53
CA ILE A 91 -4.19 -15.73 -21.39
C ILE A 91 -3.33 -16.77 -20.64
N GLY A 92 -2.65 -16.38 -19.56
CA GLY A 92 -1.71 -17.22 -18.81
C GLY A 92 -2.25 -17.82 -17.51
N TYR A 93 -3.31 -17.25 -16.91
CA TYR A 93 -3.92 -17.75 -15.69
C TYR A 93 -5.29 -18.38 -15.92
N THR A 94 -5.57 -19.44 -15.18
CA THR A 94 -6.92 -19.98 -15.02
C THR A 94 -7.75 -19.07 -14.10
N VAL A 95 -9.08 -19.09 -14.26
CA VAL A 95 -9.98 -18.26 -13.44
C VAL A 95 -9.80 -18.53 -11.94
N ASP A 96 -9.56 -19.78 -11.56
CA ASP A 96 -9.35 -20.19 -10.17
C ASP A 96 -8.07 -19.57 -9.59
N GLU A 97 -6.98 -19.52 -10.36
CA GLU A 97 -5.72 -18.87 -9.95
C GLU A 97 -5.91 -17.37 -9.76
N MET A 98 -6.66 -16.71 -10.63
CA MET A 98 -6.98 -15.28 -10.50
C MET A 98 -7.79 -14.99 -9.23
N ILE A 99 -8.74 -15.86 -8.86
CA ILE A 99 -9.53 -15.74 -7.63
C ILE A 99 -8.64 -15.87 -6.40
N VAL A 100 -7.80 -16.91 -6.34
CA VAL A 100 -6.89 -17.13 -5.21
C VAL A 100 -5.93 -15.94 -5.05
N HIS A 101 -5.36 -15.46 -6.15
CA HIS A 101 -4.48 -14.29 -6.13
C HIS A 101 -5.21 -13.03 -5.63
N SER A 102 -6.46 -12.81 -6.06
CA SER A 102 -7.27 -11.67 -5.59
C SER A 102 -7.49 -11.70 -4.08
N ILE A 103 -7.79 -12.87 -3.53
CA ILE A 103 -8.05 -13.02 -2.09
C ILE A 103 -6.78 -12.71 -1.30
N ILE A 104 -5.64 -13.26 -1.72
CA ILE A 104 -4.34 -12.99 -1.09
C ILE A 104 -4.01 -11.50 -1.16
N PHE A 105 -4.18 -10.89 -2.34
CA PHE A 105 -3.98 -9.46 -2.56
C PHE A 105 -4.83 -8.62 -1.60
N LEU A 106 -6.14 -8.89 -1.48
CA LEU A 106 -7.04 -8.14 -0.60
C LEU A 106 -6.65 -8.27 0.88
N VAL A 107 -6.22 -9.45 1.31
CA VAL A 107 -5.75 -9.67 2.69
C VAL A 107 -4.49 -8.85 2.95
N VAL A 108 -3.51 -8.91 2.04
CA VAL A 108 -2.25 -8.15 2.15
C VAL A 108 -2.52 -6.65 2.14
N LEU A 109 -3.39 -6.18 1.23
CA LEU A 109 -3.77 -4.78 1.13
C LEU A 109 -4.41 -4.29 2.44
N THR A 110 -5.35 -5.07 2.98
CA THR A 110 -6.03 -4.74 4.24
C THR A 110 -5.04 -4.62 5.40
N ILE A 111 -4.15 -5.61 5.57
CA ILE A 111 -3.13 -5.60 6.62
C ILE A 111 -2.18 -4.41 6.44
N SER A 112 -1.79 -4.13 5.20
CA SER A 112 -0.87 -3.04 4.85
C SER A 112 -1.48 -1.66 5.09
N SER A 113 -2.81 -1.52 5.01
CA SER A 113 -3.51 -0.26 5.28
C SER A 113 -3.72 0.04 6.77
N LEU A 114 -3.60 -0.94 7.66
CA LEU A 114 -3.86 -0.78 9.10
C LEU A 114 -3.10 0.39 9.77
N PRO A 115 -1.81 0.64 9.46
CA PRO A 115 -1.09 1.73 10.08
C PRO A 115 -1.68 3.10 9.71
N MET A 116 -2.06 3.30 8.44
CA MET A 116 -2.70 4.55 8.02
C MET A 116 -4.07 4.73 8.68
N VAL A 117 -4.90 3.69 8.76
CA VAL A 117 -6.19 3.73 9.44
C VAL A 117 -6.03 4.16 10.90
N LYS A 118 -5.00 3.63 11.58
CA LYS A 118 -4.70 4.03 12.95
C LYS A 118 -4.28 5.51 13.05
N LEU A 119 -3.47 6.01 12.13
CA LEU A 119 -3.08 7.43 12.13
C LEU A 119 -4.29 8.35 11.91
N ILE A 120 -5.22 7.96 11.04
CA ILE A 120 -6.47 8.67 10.78
C ILE A 120 -7.32 8.72 12.07
N ASP A 121 -7.56 7.57 12.71
CA ASP A 121 -8.34 7.49 13.97
C ASP A 121 -7.72 8.38 15.07
N GLU A 122 -6.41 8.30 15.21
CA GLU A 122 -5.69 9.06 16.23
C GLU A 122 -5.64 10.56 15.94
N ALA A 123 -5.62 10.98 14.67
CA ALA A 123 -5.72 12.38 14.25
C ALA A 123 -7.14 12.92 14.46
N TYR A 124 -8.16 12.14 14.08
CA TYR A 124 -9.57 12.50 14.24
C TYR A 124 -9.94 12.72 15.71
N LYS A 125 -9.54 11.79 16.59
CA LYS A 125 -9.74 11.90 18.05
C LYS A 125 -9.10 13.14 18.66
N ARG A 126 -8.02 13.67 18.07
CA ARG A 126 -7.36 14.89 18.56
C ARG A 126 -8.07 16.16 18.10
N GLY A 127 -8.50 16.21 16.84
CA GLY A 127 -9.30 17.34 16.33
C GLY A 127 -10.55 17.56 17.17
N ASN A 128 -11.25 16.49 17.53
CA ASN A 128 -12.44 16.58 18.39
C ASN A 128 -12.13 16.99 19.84
N LYS A 129 -10.92 16.70 20.36
CA LYS A 129 -10.50 17.13 21.71
C LYS A 129 -10.05 18.59 21.77
N GLN A 130 -9.73 19.20 20.64
CA GLN A 130 -9.36 20.63 20.57
C GLN A 130 -10.58 21.52 20.30
N ALA A 131 -11.69 20.94 19.82
CA ALA A 131 -12.95 21.63 19.55
C ALA A 131 -13.96 21.57 20.72
N ALA A 132 -13.65 20.82 21.78
CA ALA A 132 -14.45 20.68 23.00
C ALA A 132 -13.76 21.42 24.17
#